data_AF-A0A9E5NZI5-F1
#
_entry.id   AF-A0A9E5NZI5-F1
#
_cell.length_a   1.000
_cell.length_b   1.000
_cell.length_c   1.000
_cell.angle_alpha   90.00
_cell.angle_beta   90.00
_cell.angle_gamma   90.00
#
_symmetry.space_group_name_H-M   'P 1'
#
loop_
_entity.id
_entity.type
_entity.pdbx_description
1 polymer ?
#
loop_
_entity_poly.entity_id
_entity_poly.type
_entity_poly.pdbx_seq_one_letter_code
_entity_poly.pdbx_strand_id
1 'polypeptide(L)'
;KMVSIDTDGDRTIFFDFLSLSLGKIRCFDIRVQLYTVPGQVHYDATRKLVLKGVDGVVFVADSLKTQREKNIESLINLAKNLAEK
;
A
#
# COMPACT_ATOMS: atom_id res chain seq x y z
N LYS A 1 -15.03 -6.75 -1.47
CA LYS A 1 -15.37 -6.67 -2.92
C LYS A 1 -14.18 -5.99 -3.57
N MET A 2 -13.44 -6.68 -4.45
CA MET A 2 -12.26 -6.14 -5.14
C MET A 2 -12.74 -5.07 -6.12
N VAL A 3 -12.16 -3.87 -6.08
CA VAL A 3 -12.47 -2.76 -6.99
C VAL A 3 -11.22 -2.49 -7.80
N SER A 4 -11.24 -2.90 -9.07
CA SER A 4 -10.18 -2.59 -10.03
C SER A 4 -10.60 -1.35 -10.81
N ILE A 5 -9.73 -0.33 -10.88
CA ILE A 5 -9.95 0.86 -11.70
C ILE A 5 -9.02 0.74 -12.91
N ASP A 6 -9.60 0.62 -14.11
CA ASP A 6 -8.85 0.73 -15.37
C ASP A 6 -8.73 2.21 -15.74
N THR A 7 -7.51 2.66 -16.01
CA THR A 7 -7.22 3.95 -16.63
C THR A 7 -6.62 3.71 -18.01
N ASP A 8 -7.11 4.45 -19.01
CA ASP A 8 -6.90 4.30 -20.48
C ASP A 8 -5.46 4.50 -21.01
N GLY A 9 -4.44 3.99 -20.33
CA GLY A 9 -3.07 4.04 -20.82
C GLY A 9 -2.12 3.25 -19.92
N ASP A 10 -1.85 2.00 -20.28
CA ASP A 10 -0.75 1.18 -19.76
C ASP A 10 -0.63 1.06 -18.24
N ARG A 11 -1.67 0.48 -17.62
CA ARG A 11 -1.60 -0.66 -16.68
C ARG A 11 -2.87 -0.71 -15.86
N THR A 12 -3.50 -1.88 -15.82
CA THR A 12 -4.51 -2.19 -14.82
C THR A 12 -3.87 -1.99 -13.44
N ILE A 13 -4.28 -0.95 -12.72
CA ILE A 13 -3.77 -0.66 -11.39
C ILE A 13 -4.51 -1.60 -10.44
N PHE A 14 -3.90 -2.75 -10.15
CA PHE A 14 -4.39 -3.66 -9.12
C PHE A 14 -4.03 -3.11 -7.75
N PHE A 15 -4.99 -2.52 -7.06
CA PHE A 15 -4.91 -2.26 -5.63
C PHE A 15 -6.05 -2.99 -4.94
N ASP A 16 -5.76 -3.71 -3.86
CA ASP A 16 -6.82 -4.28 -3.04
C ASP A 16 -7.29 -3.22 -2.06
N PHE A 17 -8.60 -2.98 -2.05
CA PHE A 17 -9.26 -2.13 -1.07
C PHE A 17 -10.12 -2.99 -0.13
N LEU A 18 -9.82 -2.93 1.16
CA LEU A 18 -10.60 -3.58 2.19
C LEU A 18 -10.95 -2.59 3.30
N SER A 19 -12.23 -2.28 3.44
CA SER A 19 -12.75 -1.48 4.54
C SER A 19 -13.19 -2.39 5.68
N LEU A 20 -12.54 -2.28 6.84
CA LEU A 20 -12.88 -3.00 8.06
C LEU A 20 -13.52 -2.03 9.06
N SER A 21 -14.64 -2.43 9.66
CA SER A 21 -15.22 -1.72 10.80
C SER A 21 -14.68 -2.36 12.09
N LEU A 22 -14.02 -1.58 12.93
CA LEU A 22 -13.51 -2.06 14.22
C LEU A 22 -14.49 -1.84 15.38
N GLY A 23 -15.68 -1.30 15.09
CA GLY A 23 -16.69 -0.96 16.09
C GLY A 23 -16.48 0.44 16.66
N LYS A 24 -16.92 0.66 17.91
CA LYS A 24 -16.95 1.97 18.54
C LYS A 24 -15.87 2.14 19.60
N ILE A 25 -15.14 3.25 19.55
CA ILE A 25 -14.26 3.72 20.64
C ILE A 25 -14.71 5.11 21.07
N ARG A 26 -15.04 5.29 22.36
CA ARG A 26 -15.42 6.60 22.94
C ARG A 26 -16.42 7.39 22.08
N CYS A 27 -17.49 6.71 21.63
CA CYS A 27 -18.55 7.25 20.76
C CYS A 27 -18.19 7.49 19.28
N PHE A 28 -17.00 7.14 18.82
CA PHE A 28 -16.62 7.18 17.40
C PHE A 28 -16.69 5.79 16.76
N ASP A 29 -17.35 5.68 15.60
CA ASP A 29 -17.28 4.51 14.75
C ASP A 29 -15.94 4.49 14.01
N ILE A 30 -15.10 3.49 14.29
CA ILE A 30 -13.79 3.36 13.67
C ILE A 30 -13.87 2.48 12.44
N ARG A 31 -13.39 3.01 11.32
CA ARG A 31 -13.20 2.30 10.07
C ARG A 31 -11.74 2.35 9.66
N VAL A 32 -11.15 1.18 9.41
CA VAL A 32 -9.81 1.05 8.86
C VAL A 32 -9.92 0.74 7.38
N GLN A 33 -9.19 1.49 6.57
CA GLN A 33 -9.11 1.28 5.13
C GLN A 33 -7.75 0.66 4.82
N LEU A 34 -7.75 -0.61 4.44
CA LEU A 34 -6.55 -1.34 4.05
C LEU A 34 -6.38 -1.20 2.54
N TYR A 35 -5.18 -0.78 2.16
CA TYR A 35 -4.74 -0.66 0.78
C TYR A 35 -3.49 -1.52 0.57
N THR A 36 -3.44 -2.25 -0.54
CA THR A 36 -2.22 -2.94 -0.99
C THR A 36 -1.71 -2.28 -2.27
N VAL A 37 -0.39 -2.28 -2.46
CA VAL A 37 0.25 -1.77 -3.67
C VAL A 37 1.22 -2.83 -4.20
N PRO A 38 1.24 -3.10 -5.52
CA PRO A 38 2.13 -4.10 -6.08
C PRO A 38 3.62 -3.75 -5.89
N GLY A 39 4.42 -4.80 -5.70
CA GLY A 39 5.86 -4.76 -5.43
C GLY A 39 6.74 -4.25 -6.60
N GLN A 40 6.18 -4.06 -7.79
CA GLN A 40 6.95 -3.69 -8.98
C GLN A 40 7.29 -2.18 -9.00
N VAL A 41 8.55 -1.86 -9.31
CA VAL A 41 9.13 -0.50 -9.34
C VAL A 41 8.41 0.45 -10.32
N HIS A 42 7.71 -0.09 -11.31
CA HIS A 42 6.99 0.72 -12.29
C HIS A 42 5.83 1.55 -11.68
N TYR A 43 5.38 1.22 -10.47
CA TYR A 43 4.22 1.86 -9.84
C TYR A 43 4.59 2.88 -8.74
N ASP A 44 5.75 3.52 -8.82
CA ASP A 44 6.20 4.49 -7.79
C ASP A 44 5.21 5.66 -7.62
N ALA A 45 4.60 6.16 -8.70
CA ALA A 45 3.55 7.17 -8.63
C ALA A 45 2.31 6.68 -7.86
N THR A 46 1.90 5.43 -8.08
CA THR A 46 0.78 4.80 -7.37
C THR A 46 1.11 4.60 -5.89
N ARG A 47 2.34 4.20 -5.55
CA ARG A 47 2.80 4.06 -4.15
C ARG A 47 2.70 5.39 -3.41
N LYS A 48 3.17 6.47 -4.01
CA LYS A 48 3.07 7.81 -3.43
C LYS A 48 1.61 8.21 -3.18
N LEU A 49 0.72 7.93 -4.14
CA LEU A 49 -0.70 8.26 -4.00
C LEU A 49 -1.36 7.49 -2.85
N VAL A 50 -1.10 6.19 -2.73
CA VAL A 50 -1.70 5.34 -1.67
C VAL A 50 -1.12 5.65 -0.29
N LEU A 51 0.15 6.06 -0.20
CA LEU A 51 0.78 6.43 1.07
C LEU A 51 0.36 7.83 1.57
N LYS A 52 -0.34 8.61 0.76
CA LYS A 52 -0.80 9.95 1.17
C LYS A 52 -1.87 9.86 2.25
N GLY A 53 -1.58 10.42 3.42
CA GLY A 53 -2.50 10.40 4.56
C GLY A 53 -2.57 9.05 5.26
N VAL A 54 -1.56 8.19 5.09
CA VAL A 54 -1.49 6.90 5.77
C VAL A 54 -1.30 7.07 7.28
N ASP A 55 -2.15 6.43 8.08
CA ASP A 55 -2.03 6.41 9.55
C ASP A 55 -1.14 5.27 10.06
N GLY A 56 -0.99 4.20 9.28
CA GLY A 56 -0.19 3.03 9.64
C GLY A 56 0.21 2.18 8.43
N VAL A 57 1.41 1.60 8.49
CA VAL A 57 1.99 0.81 7.39
C VAL A 57 2.34 -0.59 7.87
N VAL A 58 2.02 -1.60 7.04
CA VAL A 58 2.46 -2.98 7.23
C VAL A 58 3.42 -3.33 6.10
N PHE A 59 4.69 -3.60 6.44
CA PHE A 59 5.68 -4.08 5.48
C PHE A 59 5.69 -5.61 5.46
N VAL A 60 5.36 -6.21 4.31
CA VAL A 60 5.34 -7.66 4.13
C VAL A 60 6.62 -8.09 3.40
N ALA A 61 7.54 -8.72 4.13
CA ALA A 61 8.82 -9.19 3.58
C ALA A 61 8.72 -10.65 3.11
N ASP A 62 9.35 -10.96 1.97
CA ASP A 62 9.49 -12.35 1.49
C ASP A 62 10.67 -13.03 2.20
N SER A 63 10.39 -14.10 2.95
CA SER A 63 11.39 -14.81 3.76
C SER A 63 12.41 -15.62 2.94
N LEU A 64 12.24 -15.75 1.62
CA LEU A 64 13.20 -16.43 0.76
C LEU A 64 14.52 -15.67 0.72
N LYS A 65 15.65 -16.39 0.90
CA LYS A 65 17.00 -15.79 0.87
C LYS A 65 17.28 -15.02 -0.43
N THR A 66 16.78 -15.52 -1.55
CA THR A 66 16.90 -14.90 -2.88
C THR A 66 16.17 -13.56 -2.99
N GLN A 67 15.25 -13.27 -2.08
CA GLN A 67 14.41 -12.07 -2.11
C GLN A 67 14.86 -11.03 -1.08
N ARG A 68 15.89 -11.33 -0.30
CA ARG A 68 16.45 -10.43 0.73
C ARG A 68 16.85 -9.07 0.14
N GLU A 69 17.53 -9.05 -1.00
CA GLU A 69 17.93 -7.80 -1.66
C GLU A 69 16.70 -6.98 -2.07
N LYS A 70 15.68 -7.62 -2.67
CA LYS A 70 14.42 -6.95 -3.04
C LYS A 70 13.65 -6.42 -1.83
N ASN A 71 13.67 -7.13 -0.70
CA ASN A 71 13.06 -6.63 0.53
C ASN A 71 13.76 -5.35 1.01
N ILE A 72 15.10 -5.32 0.97
CA ILE A 72 15.88 -4.13 1.34
C ILE A 72 15.56 -2.97 0.41
N GLU A 73 15.57 -3.19 -0.90
CA GLU A 73 15.21 -2.18 -1.91
C GLU A 73 13.79 -1.63 -1.70
N SER A 74 12.83 -2.53 -1.45
CA SER A 74 11.44 -2.17 -1.18
C SER A 74 11.29 -1.34 0.10
N LEU A 75 12.02 -1.70 1.17
CA LEU A 75 11.99 -0.96 2.43
C LEU A 75 12.60 0.44 2.29
N ILE A 76 13.69 0.58 1.53
CA ILE A 76 14.30 1.88 1.22
C ILE A 76 13.35 2.73 0.38
N ASN A 77 12.69 2.15 -0.62
CA ASN A 77 11.69 2.84 -1.44
C ASN A 77 10.49 3.31 -0.60
N LEU A 78 9.99 2.47 0.31
CA LEU A 78 8.94 2.85 1.26
C LEU A 78 9.37 4.06 2.10
N ALA A 79 10.59 4.04 2.66
CA ALA A 79 11.11 5.14 3.47
C ALA A 79 11.21 6.45 2.66
N LYS A 80 11.67 6.38 1.41
CA LYS A 80 11.72 7.54 0.50
C LYS A 80 10.34 8.10 0.21
N ASN A 81 9.38 7.24 -0.16
CA ASN A 81 8.02 7.66 -0.48
C ASN A 81 7.28 8.26 0.73
N LEU A 82 7.58 7.83 1.96
CA LEU A 82 7.03 8.42 3.19
C LEU A 82 7.67 9.77 3.56
N ALA A 83 8.94 9.97 3.19
CA ALA A 83 9.66 11.21 3.46
C ALA A 83 9.26 12.34 2.50
N GLU A 84 8.88 12.00 1.27
CA GLU A 84 8.34 12.93 0.27
C GLU A 84 6.87 13.24 0.60
N LYS A 85 6.62 14.33 1.35
CA LYS A 85 5.27 14.86 1.62
C LYS A 85 4.73 15.71 0.48
#